data_AF-A0A6A4BRR7-F1
#
_entry.id   AF-A0A6A4BRR7-F1
#
_cell.length_a   1.000
_cell.length_b   1.000
_cell.length_c   1.000
_cell.angle_alpha   90.00
_cell.angle_beta   90.00
_cell.angle_gamma   90.00
#
_symmetry.space_group_name_H-M   'P 1'
#
loop_
_entity.id
_entity.type
_entity.pdbx_description
1 polymer ?
#
loop_
_entity_poly.entity_id
_entity_poly.type
_entity_poly.pdbx_seq_one_letter_code
_entity_poly.pdbx_strand_id
1 'polypeptide(L)'
;MHKSWGPVHVVGDDTEILRQQTSRRPPRAATLRDTFWKIRRTADATVVVSWAQQNRDQNRTADGFMRLARTTERSMECYAAIPQQSSTKWAYLADRLQEDVAQWIAVRETPSSSEGAEGPV
;
A
#
# COMPACT_ATOMS: atom_id res chain seq x y z
N MET A 1 -0.23 13.11 -23.25
CA MET A 1 0.35 11.78 -22.91
C MET A 1 -0.18 11.39 -21.53
N HIS A 2 -1.13 10.47 -21.45
CA HIS A 2 -1.49 9.87 -20.17
C HIS A 2 -0.31 8.99 -19.76
N LYS A 3 0.40 9.34 -18.68
CA LYS A 3 1.32 8.40 -18.04
C LYS A 3 0.46 7.22 -17.58
N SER A 4 0.50 6.11 -18.31
CA SER A 4 -0.02 4.84 -17.80
C SER A 4 0.88 4.49 -16.63
N TRP A 5 0.41 4.75 -15.42
CA TRP A 5 0.95 4.11 -14.24
C TRP A 5 0.91 2.61 -14.55
N GLY A 6 2.07 1.95 -14.50
CA GLY A 6 2.19 0.53 -14.80
C GLY A 6 1.32 -0.32 -13.86
N PRO A 7 1.46 -1.65 -13.85
CA PRO A 7 0.68 -2.50 -12.95
C PRO A 7 0.73 -1.96 -11.52
N VAL A 8 -0.43 -1.61 -10.95
CA VAL A 8 -0.49 -1.00 -9.61
C VAL A 8 -0.56 -2.11 -8.57
N HIS A 9 0.38 -2.10 -7.64
CA HIS A 9 0.38 -2.98 -6.48
C HIS A 9 -0.04 -2.19 -5.24
N VAL A 10 -1.07 -2.64 -4.55
CA VAL A 10 -1.47 -2.07 -3.26
C VAL A 10 -0.85 -2.89 -2.15
N VAL A 11 -0.29 -2.21 -1.16
CA VAL A 11 0.39 -2.82 -0.02
C VAL A 11 -0.14 -2.16 1.26
N GLY A 12 -0.37 -2.95 2.31
CA GLY A 12 -0.85 -2.42 3.59
C GLY A 12 -0.80 -3.45 4.72
N ASP A 13 -1.07 -3.00 5.94
CA ASP A 13 -0.99 -3.80 7.17
C ASP A 13 -2.35 -4.27 7.71
N ASP A 14 -3.46 -3.76 7.16
CA ASP A 14 -4.81 -4.23 7.50
C ASP A 14 -5.21 -5.45 6.64
N THR A 15 -5.03 -6.63 7.22
CA THR A 15 -5.33 -7.91 6.56
C THR A 15 -6.79 -8.07 6.16
N GLU A 16 -7.72 -7.51 6.92
CA GLU A 16 -9.15 -7.66 6.64
C GLU A 16 -9.59 -6.77 5.47
N ILE A 17 -9.11 -5.52 5.41
CA ILE A 17 -9.37 -4.64 4.26
C ILE A 17 -8.76 -5.24 2.98
N LEU A 18 -7.51 -5.71 3.05
CA LEU A 18 -6.85 -6.34 1.91
C LEU A 18 -7.63 -7.59 1.45
N ARG A 19 -8.05 -8.45 2.38
CA ARG A 19 -8.85 -9.65 2.07
C ARG A 19 -10.18 -9.27 1.41
N GLN A 20 -10.87 -8.25 1.91
CA GLN A 20 -12.12 -7.75 1.32
C GLN A 20 -11.91 -7.26 -0.12
N GLN A 21 -10.84 -6.52 -0.38
CA GLN A 21 -10.53 -5.99 -1.72
C GLN A 21 -10.10 -7.08 -2.70
N THR A 22 -9.28 -8.03 -2.26
CA THR A 22 -8.88 -9.21 -3.05
C THR A 22 -10.07 -10.08 -3.40
N SER A 23 -10.89 -10.43 -2.40
CA SER A 23 -12.06 -11.30 -2.59
C SER A 23 -13.27 -10.58 -3.20
N ARG A 24 -13.18 -9.25 -3.37
CA ARG A 24 -14.29 -8.38 -3.77
C ARG A 24 -15.53 -8.55 -2.89
N ARG A 25 -15.35 -8.85 -1.60
CA ARG A 25 -16.43 -9.03 -0.63
C ARG A 25 -16.56 -7.78 0.22
N PRO A 26 -17.68 -7.05 0.13
CA PRO A 26 -17.86 -5.85 0.93
C PRO A 26 -17.94 -6.18 2.43
N PRO A 27 -17.59 -5.22 3.30
CA PRO A 27 -17.74 -5.38 4.74
C PRO A 27 -19.20 -5.60 5.15
N ARG A 28 -19.39 -6.31 6.26
CA ARG A 28 -20.73 -6.56 6.83
C ARG A 28 -21.40 -5.26 7.27
N ALA A 29 -20.62 -4.36 7.88
CA ALA A 29 -21.08 -3.04 8.32
C ALA A 29 -21.55 -2.19 7.14
N ALA A 30 -22.83 -1.81 7.14
CA ALA A 30 -23.46 -1.06 6.06
C ALA A 30 -22.78 0.29 5.80
N THR A 31 -22.33 0.97 6.86
CA THR A 31 -21.65 2.27 6.80
C THR A 31 -20.34 2.25 6.01
N LEU A 32 -19.70 1.08 5.86
CA LEU A 32 -18.43 0.93 5.14
C LEU A 32 -18.58 0.47 3.69
N ARG A 33 -19.79 0.05 3.28
CA ARG A 33 -20.03 -0.51 1.93
C ARG A 33 -19.79 0.50 0.83
N ASP A 34 -20.22 1.75 1.03
CA ASP A 34 -20.02 2.82 0.05
C ASP A 34 -18.54 3.11 -0.18
N THR A 35 -17.77 3.20 0.91
CA THR A 35 -16.32 3.39 0.85
C THR A 35 -15.63 2.22 0.17
N PHE A 36 -16.04 0.98 0.49
CA PHE A 36 -15.53 -0.22 -0.18
C PHE A 36 -15.71 -0.14 -1.71
N TRP A 37 -16.91 0.20 -2.18
CA TRP A 37 -17.19 0.29 -3.62
C TRP A 37 -16.51 1.48 -4.30
N LYS A 38 -16.26 2.58 -3.59
CA LYS A 38 -15.43 3.68 -4.10
C LYS A 38 -13.99 3.21 -4.33
N ILE A 39 -13.39 2.54 -3.33
CA ILE A 39 -12.03 1.99 -3.44
C ILE A 39 -11.95 0.99 -4.60
N ARG A 40 -12.94 0.10 -4.73
CA ARG A 40 -12.96 -0.90 -5.80
C ARG A 40 -12.98 -0.27 -7.19
N ARG A 41 -13.87 0.71 -7.42
CA ARG A 41 -13.96 1.40 -8.71
C ARG A 41 -12.66 2.13 -9.05
N THR A 42 -12.02 2.76 -8.07
CA THR A 42 -10.71 3.38 -8.27
C THR A 42 -9.66 2.33 -8.63
N ALA A 43 -9.63 1.20 -7.92
CA ALA A 43 -8.70 0.11 -8.19
C ALA A 43 -8.89 -0.52 -9.58
N ASP A 44 -10.14 -0.62 -10.05
CA ASP A 44 -10.46 -1.06 -11.42
C ASP A 44 -9.97 -0.03 -12.45
N ALA A 45 -10.18 1.26 -12.20
CA ALA A 45 -9.74 2.35 -13.09
C ALA A 45 -8.21 2.51 -13.14
N THR A 46 -7.50 2.18 -12.07
CA THR A 46 -6.03 2.25 -12.00
C THR A 46 -5.33 0.93 -12.30
N VAL A 47 -6.08 -0.12 -12.67
CA VAL A 47 -5.54 -1.44 -13.01
C VAL A 47 -4.69 -2.01 -11.87
N VAL A 48 -5.25 -2.05 -10.66
CA VAL A 48 -4.61 -2.72 -9.52
C VAL A 48 -4.50 -4.21 -9.78
N VAL A 49 -3.27 -4.72 -9.81
CA VAL A 49 -2.96 -6.12 -10.11
C VAL A 49 -2.77 -6.98 -8.86
N SER A 50 -2.45 -6.39 -7.71
CA SER A 50 -2.34 -7.13 -6.46
C SER A 50 -2.66 -6.29 -5.23
N TRP A 51 -3.08 -6.98 -4.17
CA TRP A 51 -3.22 -6.47 -2.82
C TRP A 51 -2.34 -7.35 -1.92
N ALA A 52 -1.29 -6.79 -1.32
CA ALA A 52 -0.30 -7.52 -0.55
C ALA A 52 -0.31 -7.07 0.90
N GLN A 53 -0.24 -8.03 1.82
CA GLN A 53 -0.01 -7.74 3.23
C GLN A 53 1.45 -7.35 3.43
N GLN A 54 1.67 -6.34 4.26
CA GLN A 54 2.96 -5.94 4.77
C GLN A 54 2.88 -5.81 6.29
N ASN A 55 3.97 -6.09 6.98
CA ASN A 55 3.99 -5.90 8.42
C ASN A 55 3.89 -4.40 8.75
N ARG A 56 3.30 -4.08 9.89
CA ARG A 56 3.07 -2.68 10.29
C ARG A 56 4.36 -1.87 10.44
N ASP A 57 5.42 -2.51 10.89
CA ASP A 57 6.77 -1.95 10.97
C ASP A 57 7.41 -1.73 9.59
N GLN A 58 6.82 -2.26 8.53
CA GLN A 58 7.22 -2.07 7.14
C GLN A 58 6.24 -1.16 6.38
N ASN A 59 5.17 -0.66 7.02
CA ASN A 59 4.21 0.30 6.43
C ASN A 59 4.39 1.70 7.03
N ARG A 60 5.65 2.12 7.23
CA ARG A 60 6.01 3.30 8.02
C ARG A 60 5.55 4.59 7.36
N THR A 61 5.53 4.61 6.04
CA THR A 61 5.15 5.78 5.25
C THR A 61 3.67 6.12 5.44
N ALA A 62 2.79 5.11 5.35
CA ALA A 62 1.37 5.29 5.58
C ALA A 62 1.07 5.76 7.02
N ASP A 63 1.76 5.15 7.99
CA ASP A 63 1.66 5.55 9.39
C ASP A 63 2.18 6.98 9.62
N GLY A 64 3.26 7.37 8.94
CA GLY A 64 3.79 8.72 8.95
C GLY A 64 2.80 9.75 8.38
N PHE A 65 2.10 9.43 7.28
CA PHE A 65 1.04 10.28 6.74
C PHE A 65 -0.13 10.42 7.71
N MET A 66 -0.54 9.33 8.36
CA MET A 66 -1.61 9.37 9.36
C MET A 66 -1.24 10.26 10.56
N ARG A 67 0.00 10.18 11.06
CA ARG A 67 0.49 11.09 12.11
C ARG A 67 0.53 12.53 11.63
N LEU A 68 1.01 12.78 10.41
CA LEU A 68 1.08 14.14 9.85
C LEU A 68 -0.32 14.75 9.72
N ALA A 69 -1.29 14.00 9.18
CA ALA A 69 -2.67 14.43 9.05
C ALA A 69 -3.29 14.74 10.42
N ARG A 70 -3.05 13.88 11.41
CA ARG A 70 -3.53 14.08 12.79
C ARG A 70 -2.91 15.31 13.45
N THR A 71 -1.62 15.54 13.29
CA THR A 71 -0.93 16.67 13.92
C THR A 71 -1.30 18.00 13.29
N THR A 72 -1.54 18.01 11.99
CA THR A 72 -1.73 19.26 11.24
C THR A 72 -3.20 19.61 11.02
N GLU A 73 -4.09 18.60 11.07
CA GLU A 73 -5.53 18.72 10.81
C GLU A 73 -5.86 19.45 9.50
N ARG A 74 -4.93 19.44 8.55
CA ARG A 74 -5.00 20.18 7.27
C ARG A 74 -4.69 19.24 6.12
N SER A 75 -5.38 19.45 5.00
CA SER A 75 -5.04 18.83 3.73
C SER A 75 -3.66 19.30 3.28
N MET A 76 -2.81 18.35 2.88
CA MET A 76 -1.47 18.62 2.40
C MET A 76 -1.20 17.80 1.15
N GLU A 77 -0.56 18.42 0.16
CA GLU A 77 -0.13 17.78 -1.06
C GLU A 77 1.39 17.90 -1.19
N CYS A 78 2.02 16.83 -1.65
CA CYS A 78 3.43 16.82 -1.99
C CYS A 78 3.57 16.25 -3.40
N TYR A 79 4.27 16.99 -4.26
CA TYR A 79 4.54 16.58 -5.63
C TYR A 79 5.98 16.06 -5.69
N ALA A 80 6.14 14.73 -5.76
CA ALA A 80 7.45 14.07 -5.81
C ALA A 80 8.35 14.54 -6.98
N ALA A 81 7.76 15.14 -8.02
CA ALA A 81 8.48 15.63 -9.20
C ALA A 81 9.08 17.04 -9.05
N ILE A 82 8.74 17.77 -7.98
CA ILE A 82 9.28 19.10 -7.73
C ILE A 82 10.34 18.95 -6.64
N PRO A 83 11.61 19.36 -6.88
CA PRO A 83 12.61 19.46 -5.82
C PRO A 83 12.11 20.51 -4.83
N GLN A 84 11.34 20.07 -3.84
CA GLN A 84 10.91 20.95 -2.79
C GLN A 84 12.15 21.28 -1.95
N GLN A 85 12.25 22.53 -1.51
CA GLN A 85 12.88 22.82 -0.22
C GLN A 85 12.02 22.14 0.85
N SER A 86 12.10 20.81 0.90
CA SER A 86 11.18 19.99 1.66
C SER A 86 11.47 20.22 3.12
N SER A 87 10.53 20.84 3.84
CA SER A 87 10.55 20.86 5.30
C SER A 87 10.88 19.45 5.82
N THR A 88 11.71 19.32 6.86
CA THR A 88 12.27 18.05 7.38
C THR A 88 11.27 16.89 7.44
N LYS A 89 9.98 17.17 7.69
CA LYS A 89 8.88 16.20 7.69
C LYS A 89 8.67 15.43 6.37
N TRP A 90 8.83 16.07 5.21
CA TRP A 90 8.59 15.43 3.90
C TRP A 90 9.78 14.59 3.46
N ALA A 91 11.00 15.06 3.74
CA ALA A 91 12.21 14.27 3.54
C ALA A 91 12.14 12.98 4.36
N TYR A 92 11.75 13.06 5.63
CA TYR A 92 11.52 11.89 6.48
C TYR A 92 10.52 10.88 5.88
N LEU A 93 9.41 11.36 5.32
CA LEU A 93 8.41 10.46 4.69
C LEU A 93 8.92 9.87 3.37
N ALA A 94 9.72 10.62 2.60
CA ALA A 94 10.33 10.12 1.36
C ALA A 94 11.34 9.00 1.63
N ASP A 95 12.17 9.13 2.67
CA ASP A 95 13.11 8.08 3.07
C ASP A 95 12.37 6.79 3.46
N ARG A 96 11.29 6.91 4.25
CA ARG A 96 10.44 5.78 4.63
C ARG A 96 9.76 5.15 3.43
N LEU A 97 9.33 5.94 2.45
CA LEU A 97 8.72 5.42 1.22
C LEU A 97 9.72 4.53 0.47
N GLN A 98 10.97 4.99 0.35
CA GLN A 98 12.00 4.23 -0.32
C GLN A 98 12.34 2.92 0.41
N GLU A 99 12.40 2.96 1.75
CA GLU A 99 12.61 1.77 2.58
C GLU A 99 11.45 0.77 2.46
N ASP A 100 10.21 1.22 2.59
CA ASP A 100 9.01 0.37 2.52
C ASP A 100 8.91 -0.31 1.14
N VAL A 101 9.20 0.42 0.06
CA VAL A 101 9.21 -0.13 -1.32
C VAL A 101 10.34 -1.15 -1.49
N ALA A 102 11.55 -0.86 -1.03
CA ALA A 102 12.68 -1.78 -1.13
C ALA A 102 12.41 -3.09 -0.38
N GLN A 103 11.81 -3.01 0.81
CA GLN A 103 11.40 -4.19 1.59
C GLN A 103 10.35 -5.02 0.86
N TRP A 104 9.34 -4.37 0.28
CA TRP A 104 8.31 -5.05 -0.49
C TRP A 104 8.87 -5.80 -1.72
N ILE A 105 9.82 -5.19 -2.43
CA ILE A 105 10.50 -5.84 -3.57
C ILE A 105 11.28 -7.06 -3.09
N ALA A 106 12.09 -6.93 -2.03
CA ALA A 106 12.91 -8.01 -1.51
C ALA A 106 12.09 -9.25 -1.07
N VAL A 107 10.93 -9.03 -0.43
CA VAL A 107 10.01 -10.12 -0.03
C VAL A 107 9.48 -10.88 -1.24
N ARG A 108 9.23 -10.20 -2.38
CA ARG A 108 8.72 -10.83 -3.60
C ARG A 108 9.80 -11.54 -4.41
N GLU A 109 11.03 -11.05 -4.36
CA GLU A 109 12.17 -11.66 -5.05
C GLU A 109 12.74 -12.86 -4.30
N THR A 110 12.40 -13.03 -3.03
CA THR A 110 12.80 -14.20 -2.25
C THR A 110 11.95 -15.41 -2.72
N PRO A 111 12.54 -16.41 -3.40
CA PRO A 111 11.79 -17.58 -3.80
C PRO A 111 11.33 -18.32 -2.54
N SER A 112 10.05 -18.69 -2.49
CA SER A 112 9.51 -19.60 -1.49
C SER A 112 10.18 -20.96 -1.68
N SER A 113 11.33 -21.14 -1.03
CA SER A 113 12.02 -22.42 -0.96
C SER A 113 11.32 -23.28 0.09
N SER A 114 10.15 -23.83 -0.25
CA SER A 114 9.61 -25.00 0.45
C SER A 114 8.52 -25.66 -0.39
N GLU A 115 8.91 -26.57 -1.28
CA GLU A 115 8.00 -27.59 -1.80
C GLU A 115 8.58 -28.97 -1.50
N GLY A 116 7.92 -29.68 -0.58
CA GLY A 116 7.84 -31.13 -0.50
C GLY A 116 9.12 -31.92 -0.26
N ALA A 117 9.33 -32.31 0.99
CA ALA A 117 10.12 -33.51 1.28
C ALA A 117 9.49 -34.71 0.55
N GLU A 118 10.24 -35.30 -0.38
CA GLU A 118 10.08 -36.69 -0.77
C GLU A 118 10.17 -37.56 0.50
N GLY A 119 9.06 -38.18 0.89
CA GLY A 119 9.10 -39.34 1.78
C GLY A 119 9.42 -40.58 0.93
N PRO A 120 10.45 -41.38 1.27
CA PRO A 120 10.70 -42.62 0.55
C PRO A 120 9.85 -43.77 1.11
N VAL A 121 9.20 -44.47 0.16
CA VAL A 121 8.68 -45.86 0.11
C VAL A 121 7.70 -46.31 1.20
#